data_AF-A0A9E1PHF5-F1
#
_entry.id   AF-A0A9E1PHF5-F1
#
_cell.length_a   1.000
_cell.length_b   1.000
_cell.length_c   1.000
_cell.angle_alpha   90.00
_cell.angle_beta   90.00
_cell.angle_gamma   90.00
#
_symmetry.space_group_name_H-M   'P 1'
#
loop_
_entity.id
_entity.type
_entity.pdbx_description
1 polymer ?
#
loop_
_entity_poly.entity_id
_entity_poly.type
_entity_poly.pdbx_seq_one_letter_code
_entity_poly.pdbx_strand_id
1 'polypeptide(L)'
;MDILLPMHIGAGIVALVASLLAVVSAKGKKLHIRSGRIYFLGMLGIFITAIPMALITGNQFLFITAVFSFYLAFAGIRFARNRSGVPATIDWIAVILMLLSGVAMWLIAGVYFMDDNSNFIIPVVFGTVALSLGYRDYHTHKNQTAKGPQRIVSHLSNMLGGTIAVITAVLVVNVDIQPSWLFWILPTLVITPLIIWWNAKVLK
;
A
#
# COMPACT_ATOMS: atom_id res chain seq x y z
N MET A 1 -14.38 13.61 -15.09
CA MET A 1 -14.33 13.12 -13.69
C MET A 1 -15.56 12.33 -13.28
N ASP A 2 -16.72 12.63 -13.86
CA ASP A 2 -18.05 12.21 -13.40
C ASP A 2 -18.28 10.70 -13.32
N ILE A 3 -17.56 9.90 -14.12
CA ILE A 3 -17.63 8.44 -14.07
C ILE A 3 -16.50 7.86 -13.20
N LEU A 4 -15.30 8.42 -13.29
CA LEU A 4 -14.11 7.90 -12.61
C LEU A 4 -14.22 8.01 -11.09
N LEU A 5 -14.70 9.15 -10.58
CA LEU A 5 -14.76 9.41 -9.14
C LEU A 5 -15.75 8.48 -8.43
N PRO A 6 -17.01 8.31 -8.87
CA PRO A 6 -17.93 7.35 -8.24
C PRO A 6 -17.41 5.91 -8.29
N MET A 7 -16.80 5.49 -9.41
CA MET A 7 -16.17 4.17 -9.51
C MET A 7 -15.03 4.00 -8.52
N HIS A 8 -14.17 5.02 -8.37
CA HIS A 8 -13.07 5.03 -7.42
C HIS A 8 -13.56 4.91 -5.97
N ILE A 9 -14.57 5.71 -5.59
CA ILE A 9 -15.18 5.69 -4.26
C ILE A 9 -15.81 4.32 -4.00
N GLY A 10 -16.57 3.78 -4.94
CA GLY A 10 -17.17 2.44 -4.83
C GLY A 10 -16.12 1.35 -4.63
N ALA A 11 -15.02 1.39 -5.40
CA ALA A 11 -13.89 0.47 -5.23
C ALA A 11 -13.21 0.63 -3.85
N GLY A 12 -13.09 1.86 -3.36
CA GLY A 12 -12.61 2.20 -2.01
C GLY A 12 -13.44 1.57 -0.90
N ILE A 13 -14.76 1.71 -0.96
CA ILE A 13 -15.69 1.12 0.01
C ILE A 13 -15.57 -0.41 0.01
N VAL A 14 -15.56 -1.02 -1.18
CA VAL A 14 -15.39 -2.48 -1.33
C VAL A 14 -14.06 -2.93 -0.72
N ALA A 15 -12.96 -2.22 -1.01
CA ALA A 15 -11.65 -2.53 -0.44
C ALA A 15 -11.66 -2.43 1.09
N LEU A 16 -12.22 -1.38 1.68
CA LEU A 16 -12.29 -1.20 3.13
C LEU A 16 -13.08 -2.32 3.81
N VAL A 17 -14.30 -2.59 3.36
CA VAL A 17 -15.14 -3.67 3.93
C VAL A 17 -14.46 -5.03 3.79
N ALA A 18 -13.87 -5.31 2.63
CA ALA A 18 -13.17 -6.56 2.39
C ALA A 18 -11.90 -6.69 3.25
N SER A 19 -11.15 -5.60 3.47
CA SER A 19 -9.98 -5.59 4.35
C SER A 19 -10.37 -5.91 5.80
N LEU A 20 -11.44 -5.29 6.32
CA LEU A 20 -11.96 -5.55 7.65
C LEU A 20 -12.36 -7.02 7.81
N LEU A 21 -13.15 -7.55 6.87
CA LEU A 21 -13.54 -8.97 6.86
C LEU A 21 -12.32 -9.91 6.79
N ALA A 22 -11.30 -9.57 6.01
CA ALA A 22 -10.06 -10.35 5.92
C ALA A 22 -9.28 -10.34 7.25
N VAL A 23 -9.25 -9.20 7.95
CA VAL A 23 -8.55 -9.01 9.23
C VAL A 23 -9.25 -9.74 10.36
N VAL A 24 -10.58 -9.72 10.45
CA VAL A 24 -11.31 -10.36 11.56
C VAL A 24 -11.51 -11.87 11.36
N SER A 25 -11.57 -12.34 10.11
CA SER A 25 -11.81 -13.76 9.81
C SER A 25 -10.61 -14.65 10.13
N ALA A 26 -10.85 -15.96 10.26
CA ALA A 26 -9.80 -16.96 10.50
C ALA A 26 -8.84 -17.08 9.30
N LYS A 27 -7.53 -16.96 9.57
CA LYS A 27 -6.48 -16.83 8.56
C LYS A 27 -6.36 -18.13 7.77
N GLY A 28 -6.26 -18.04 6.45
CA GLY A 28 -6.22 -19.20 5.56
C GLY A 28 -7.55 -19.95 5.36
N LYS A 29 -8.66 -19.55 6.02
CA LYS A 29 -9.99 -20.12 5.75
C LYS A 29 -10.66 -19.44 4.55
N LYS A 30 -11.74 -20.04 4.05
CA LYS A 30 -12.47 -19.57 2.85
C LYS A 30 -12.87 -18.10 2.93
N LEU A 31 -13.35 -17.63 4.09
CA LEU A 31 -13.74 -16.24 4.28
C LEU A 31 -12.54 -15.29 4.11
N HIS A 32 -11.45 -15.50 4.84
CA HIS A 32 -10.22 -14.71 4.70
C HIS A 32 -9.69 -14.68 3.26
N ILE A 33 -9.65 -15.83 2.58
CA ILE A 33 -9.17 -15.92 1.20
C ILE A 33 -10.08 -15.15 0.24
N ARG A 34 -11.40 -15.27 0.39
CA ARG A 34 -12.37 -14.55 -0.46
C ARG A 34 -12.30 -13.04 -0.21
N SER A 35 -12.33 -12.62 1.05
CA SER A 35 -12.20 -11.22 1.44
C SER A 35 -10.88 -10.62 0.95
N GLY A 36 -9.75 -11.32 1.08
CA GLY A 36 -8.46 -10.86 0.56
C GLY A 36 -8.42 -10.71 -0.96
N ARG A 37 -9.14 -11.56 -1.71
CA ARG A 37 -9.29 -11.41 -3.18
C ARG A 37 -10.17 -10.21 -3.55
N ILE A 38 -11.28 -10.02 -2.83
CA ILE A 38 -12.18 -8.88 -3.06
C ILE A 38 -11.46 -7.57 -2.72
N TYR A 39 -10.71 -7.53 -1.62
CA TYR A 39 -9.84 -6.40 -1.28
C TYR A 39 -8.87 -6.08 -2.41
N PHE A 40 -8.15 -7.08 -2.93
CA PHE A 40 -7.23 -6.88 -4.05
C PHE A 40 -7.92 -6.34 -5.31
N LEU A 41 -9.12 -6.84 -5.64
CA LEU A 41 -9.90 -6.33 -6.78
C LEU A 41 -10.37 -4.88 -6.54
N GLY A 42 -10.76 -4.53 -5.31
CA GLY A 42 -11.04 -3.15 -4.92
C GLY A 42 -9.83 -2.25 -5.11
N MET A 43 -8.66 -2.67 -4.61
CA MET A 43 -7.39 -1.96 -4.81
C MET A 43 -7.02 -1.79 -6.29
N LEU A 44 -7.27 -2.79 -7.12
CA LEU A 44 -7.09 -2.69 -8.58
C LEU A 44 -8.05 -1.66 -9.20
N GLY A 45 -9.32 -1.64 -8.76
CA GLY A 45 -10.30 -0.65 -9.20
C GLY A 45 -9.90 0.78 -8.80
N ILE A 46 -9.44 0.97 -7.56
CA ILE A 46 -8.88 2.24 -7.06
C ILE A 46 -7.70 2.66 -7.94
N PHE A 47 -6.77 1.75 -8.24
CA PHE A 47 -5.59 2.03 -9.06
C PHE A 47 -5.94 2.44 -10.50
N ILE A 48 -6.77 1.65 -11.18
CA ILE A 48 -7.17 1.89 -12.58
C ILE A 48 -7.93 3.21 -12.72
N THR A 49 -8.70 3.61 -11.70
CA THR A 49 -9.40 4.90 -11.70
C THR A 49 -8.50 6.06 -11.26
N ALA A 50 -7.60 5.86 -10.29
CA ALA A 50 -6.72 6.90 -9.77
C ALA A 50 -5.71 7.40 -10.79
N ILE A 51 -5.15 6.51 -11.62
CA ILE A 51 -4.14 6.88 -12.61
C ILE A 51 -4.68 7.92 -13.62
N PRO A 52 -5.81 7.69 -14.33
CA PRO A 52 -6.41 8.71 -15.18
C PRO A 52 -6.79 9.99 -14.43
N MET A 53 -7.35 9.90 -13.22
CA MET A 53 -7.72 11.07 -12.43
C MET A 53 -6.50 11.94 -12.08
N ALA A 54 -5.38 11.32 -11.70
CA ALA A 54 -4.14 12.01 -11.41
C ALA A 54 -3.54 12.67 -12.66
N LEU A 55 -3.63 12.02 -13.82
CA LEU A 55 -3.19 12.60 -15.10
C LEU A 55 -4.06 13.80 -15.52
N ILE A 56 -5.39 13.68 -15.40
CA ILE A 56 -6.33 14.77 -15.73
C ILE A 56 -6.11 15.99 -14.83
N THR A 57 -5.83 15.77 -13.56
CA THR A 57 -5.61 16.84 -12.57
C THR A 57 -4.17 17.36 -12.53
N GLY A 58 -3.24 16.72 -13.24
CA GLY A 58 -1.81 17.03 -13.17
C GLY A 58 -1.18 16.72 -11.79
N ASN A 59 -1.87 15.97 -10.93
CA ASN A 59 -1.43 15.73 -9.56
C ASN A 59 -0.42 14.56 -9.51
N GLN A 60 0.86 14.91 -9.59
CA GLN A 60 1.98 13.96 -9.55
C GLN A 60 2.00 13.14 -8.25
N PHE A 61 1.67 13.75 -7.12
CA PHE A 61 1.66 13.06 -5.84
C PHE A 61 0.58 11.96 -5.80
N LEU A 62 -0.64 12.26 -6.26
CA LEU A 62 -1.72 11.26 -6.37
C LEU A 62 -1.32 10.10 -7.30
N PHE A 63 -0.69 10.40 -8.45
CA PHE A 63 -0.22 9.38 -9.38
C PHE A 63 0.76 8.41 -8.69
N ILE A 64 1.77 8.94 -7.99
CA ILE A 64 2.80 8.13 -7.34
C ILE A 64 2.21 7.34 -6.17
N THR A 65 1.30 7.94 -5.38
CA THR A 65 0.60 7.23 -4.29
C THR A 65 -0.32 6.12 -4.78
N ALA A 66 -0.88 6.23 -5.99
CA ALA A 66 -1.69 5.16 -6.59
C ALA A 66 -0.81 3.94 -6.90
N VAL A 67 0.37 4.15 -7.50
CA VAL A 67 1.35 3.08 -7.77
C VAL A 67 1.83 2.43 -6.47
N PHE A 68 2.22 3.24 -5.48
CA PHE A 68 2.63 2.79 -4.16
C PHE A 68 1.57 1.91 -3.47
N SER A 69 0.32 2.39 -3.43
CA SER A 69 -0.76 1.70 -2.72
C SER A 69 -1.14 0.38 -3.41
N PHE A 70 -1.19 0.40 -4.75
CA PHE A 70 -1.48 -0.81 -5.52
C PHE A 70 -0.36 -1.85 -5.39
N TYR A 71 0.91 -1.42 -5.39
CA TYR A 71 2.05 -2.31 -5.18
C TYR A 71 1.89 -3.13 -3.90
N LEU A 72 1.51 -2.50 -2.79
CA LEU A 72 1.36 -3.20 -1.51
C LEU A 72 0.29 -4.30 -1.56
N ALA A 73 -0.86 -4.04 -2.19
CA ALA A 73 -1.89 -5.05 -2.39
C ALA A 73 -1.43 -6.17 -3.35
N PHE A 74 -0.74 -5.79 -4.43
CA PHE A 74 -0.19 -6.72 -5.41
C PHE A 74 0.89 -7.63 -4.83
N ALA A 75 1.92 -7.08 -4.20
CA ALA A 75 2.97 -7.84 -3.52
C ALA A 75 2.36 -8.75 -2.44
N GLY A 76 1.40 -8.23 -1.66
CA GLY A 76 0.68 -8.99 -0.65
C GLY A 76 0.03 -10.27 -1.22
N ILE A 77 -0.75 -10.16 -2.30
CA ILE A 77 -1.41 -11.34 -2.90
C ILE A 77 -0.41 -12.27 -3.61
N ARG A 78 0.67 -11.74 -4.18
CA ARG A 78 1.75 -12.52 -4.80
C ARG A 78 2.48 -13.36 -3.77
N PHE A 79 2.88 -12.79 -2.64
CA PHE A 79 3.47 -13.56 -1.53
C PHE A 79 2.51 -14.61 -0.98
N ALA A 80 1.20 -14.33 -0.88
CA ALA A 80 0.22 -15.33 -0.43
C ALA A 80 0.18 -16.58 -1.31
N ARG A 81 0.25 -16.39 -2.63
CA ARG A 81 0.07 -17.43 -3.65
C ARG A 81 1.36 -18.15 -4.00
N ASN A 82 2.48 -17.43 -4.03
CA ASN A 82 3.77 -17.97 -4.43
C ASN A 82 4.39 -18.79 -3.29
N ARG A 83 4.17 -20.12 -3.32
CA ARG A 83 4.71 -21.02 -2.31
C ARG A 83 6.14 -21.47 -2.58
N SER A 84 6.60 -21.39 -3.84
CA SER A 84 7.96 -21.80 -4.21
C SER A 84 9.01 -20.75 -3.82
N GLY A 85 8.59 -19.50 -3.57
CA GLY A 85 9.47 -18.38 -3.26
C GLY A 85 10.23 -17.82 -4.48
N VAL A 86 10.05 -18.43 -5.66
CA VAL A 86 10.70 -18.01 -6.90
C VAL A 86 9.89 -16.85 -7.51
N PRO A 87 10.44 -15.62 -7.59
CA PRO A 87 9.73 -14.49 -8.18
C PRO A 87 9.51 -14.68 -9.68
N ALA A 88 8.37 -14.20 -10.18
CA ALA A 88 8.15 -14.02 -11.61
C ALA A 88 8.66 -12.64 -12.05
N THR A 89 8.84 -12.44 -13.37
CA THR A 89 9.28 -11.15 -13.93
C THR A 89 8.41 -9.98 -13.49
N ILE A 90 7.10 -10.18 -13.35
CA ILE A 90 6.17 -9.14 -12.88
C ILE A 90 6.43 -8.70 -11.43
N ASP A 91 6.97 -9.59 -10.59
CA ASP A 91 7.33 -9.25 -9.21
C ASP A 91 8.52 -8.27 -9.19
N TRP A 92 9.50 -8.48 -10.08
CA TRP A 92 10.63 -7.57 -10.25
C TRP A 92 10.21 -6.20 -10.79
N ILE A 93 9.34 -6.16 -11.80
CA ILE A 93 8.80 -4.91 -12.33
C ILE A 93 8.07 -4.14 -11.22
N ALA A 94 7.23 -4.83 -10.44
CA ALA A 94 6.50 -4.21 -9.34
C ALA A 94 7.44 -3.61 -8.28
N VAL A 95 8.49 -4.35 -7.88
CA VAL A 95 9.50 -3.85 -6.92
C VAL A 95 10.23 -2.63 -7.45
N ILE A 96 10.63 -2.64 -8.73
CA ILE A 96 11.31 -1.48 -9.34
C ILE A 96 10.38 -0.26 -9.32
N LEU A 97 9.11 -0.43 -9.71
CA LEU A 97 8.13 0.67 -9.65
C LEU A 97 7.91 1.20 -8.24
N MET A 98 7.95 0.33 -7.22
CA MET A 98 7.87 0.74 -5.81
C MET A 98 9.10 1.52 -5.34
N LEU A 99 10.30 1.12 -5.76
CA LEU A 99 11.52 1.85 -5.41
C LEU A 99 11.55 3.21 -6.12
N LEU A 100 11.16 3.25 -7.40
CA LEU A 100 11.04 4.49 -8.16
C LEU A 100 9.99 5.44 -7.57
N SER A 101 8.85 4.92 -7.10
CA SER A 101 7.83 5.74 -6.43
C SER A 101 8.38 6.35 -5.14
N GLY A 102 9.15 5.60 -4.36
CA GLY A 102 9.81 6.11 -3.15
C GLY A 102 10.82 7.22 -3.43
N VAL A 103 11.69 7.06 -4.43
CA VAL A 103 12.61 8.11 -4.87
C VAL A 103 11.85 9.33 -5.39
N ALA A 104 10.81 9.13 -6.21
CA ALA A 104 10.01 10.23 -6.75
C ALA A 104 9.30 11.02 -5.64
N MET A 105 8.82 10.35 -4.58
CA MET A 105 8.29 11.04 -3.40
C MET A 105 9.36 11.89 -2.72
N TRP A 106 10.58 11.39 -2.51
CA TRP A 106 11.65 12.22 -1.94
C TRP A 106 12.02 13.43 -2.80
N LEU A 107 11.94 13.32 -4.13
CA LEU A 107 12.13 14.48 -5.02
C LEU A 107 11.01 15.51 -4.83
N ILE A 108 9.75 15.08 -4.76
CA ILE A 108 8.61 15.97 -4.46
C ILE A 108 8.78 16.62 -3.08
N ALA A 109 9.25 15.86 -2.08
CA ALA A 109 9.54 16.41 -0.76
C ALA A 109 10.58 17.53 -0.81
N GLY A 110 11.63 17.38 -1.61
CA GLY A 110 12.64 18.42 -1.81
C GLY A 110 12.05 19.69 -2.40
N VAL A 111 11.18 19.57 -3.41
CA VAL A 111 10.46 20.72 -3.99
C VAL A 111 9.58 21.40 -2.93
N TYR A 112 8.77 20.63 -2.19
CA TYR A 112 7.90 21.19 -1.15
C TYR A 112 8.70 21.88 -0.03
N PHE A 113 9.86 21.35 0.31
CA PHE A 113 10.74 21.97 1.29
C PHE A 113 11.31 23.31 0.79
N MET A 114 11.69 23.39 -0.49
CA MET A 114 12.17 24.65 -1.09
C MET A 114 11.08 25.72 -1.20
N ASP A 115 9.82 25.30 -1.27
CA ASP A 115 8.64 26.18 -1.32
C ASP A 115 8.08 26.53 0.08
N ASP A 116 8.82 26.26 1.17
CA ASP A 116 8.38 26.43 2.57
C ASP A 116 7.03 25.73 2.90
N ASN A 117 6.69 24.68 2.15
CA ASN A 117 5.44 23.96 2.29
C ASN A 117 5.56 22.86 3.34
N SER A 118 4.92 23.08 4.50
CA SER A 118 4.90 22.12 5.63
C SER A 118 4.43 20.70 5.29
N ASN A 119 3.73 20.52 4.15
CA ASN A 119 3.34 19.20 3.66
C ASN A 119 4.52 18.35 3.16
N PHE A 120 5.75 18.87 3.08
CA PHE A 120 6.95 18.10 2.69
C PHE A 120 7.15 16.83 3.54
N ILE A 121 6.68 16.83 4.80
CA ILE A 121 6.75 15.67 5.70
C ILE A 121 6.06 14.44 5.10
N ILE A 122 4.94 14.64 4.39
CA ILE A 122 4.12 13.56 3.83
C ILE A 122 4.94 12.72 2.82
N PRO A 123 5.48 13.29 1.72
CA PRO A 123 6.30 12.54 0.79
C PRO A 123 7.63 12.05 1.38
N VAL A 124 8.22 12.69 2.40
CA VAL A 124 9.38 12.14 3.12
C VAL A 124 9.02 10.80 3.77
N VAL A 125 7.92 10.76 4.51
CA VAL A 125 7.49 9.57 5.26
C VAL A 125 7.05 8.47 4.29
N PHE A 126 6.21 8.79 3.32
CA PHE A 126 5.74 7.82 2.33
C PHE A 126 6.90 7.30 1.47
N GLY A 127 7.83 8.17 1.05
CA GLY A 127 9.02 7.77 0.30
C GLY A 127 9.91 6.82 1.11
N THR A 128 10.12 7.11 2.40
CA THR A 128 10.90 6.24 3.29
C THR A 128 10.25 4.87 3.47
N VAL A 129 8.92 4.83 3.67
CA VAL A 129 8.16 3.59 3.77
C VAL A 129 8.22 2.81 2.46
N ALA A 130 8.07 3.49 1.31
CA ALA A 130 8.13 2.88 0.00
C ALA A 130 9.48 2.20 -0.27
N LEU A 131 10.57 2.93 -0.01
CA LEU A 131 11.93 2.41 -0.17
C LEU A 131 12.23 1.27 0.80
N SER A 132 11.82 1.39 2.06
CA SER A 132 12.06 0.36 3.07
C SER A 132 11.34 -0.95 2.73
N LEU A 133 10.06 -0.88 2.37
CA LEU A 133 9.27 -2.05 2.00
C LEU A 133 9.70 -2.63 0.65
N GLY A 134 9.96 -1.76 -0.35
CA GLY A 134 10.47 -2.16 -1.66
C GLY A 134 11.83 -2.85 -1.57
N TYR A 135 12.75 -2.34 -0.74
CA TYR A 135 14.06 -2.95 -0.52
C TYR A 135 13.95 -4.30 0.19
N ARG A 136 13.08 -4.41 1.21
CA ARG A 136 12.80 -5.67 1.89
C ARG A 136 12.28 -6.72 0.92
N ASP A 137 11.33 -6.35 0.06
CA ASP A 137 10.73 -7.26 -0.89
C ASP A 137 11.71 -7.61 -2.04
N TYR A 138 12.53 -6.66 -2.50
CA TYR A 138 13.66 -6.89 -3.39
C TYR A 138 14.60 -7.96 -2.83
N HIS A 139 15.04 -7.78 -1.57
CA HIS A 139 15.95 -8.71 -0.91
C HIS A 139 15.32 -10.10 -0.75
N THR A 140 14.02 -10.14 -0.42
CA THR A 140 13.23 -11.37 -0.31
C THR A 140 13.15 -12.12 -1.63
N HIS A 141 12.93 -11.42 -2.74
CA HIS A 141 12.87 -12.01 -4.08
C HIS A 141 14.24 -12.46 -4.57
N LYS A 142 15.28 -11.65 -4.37
CA LYS A 142 16.67 -11.97 -4.74
C LYS A 142 17.14 -13.27 -4.11
N ASN A 143 16.86 -13.43 -2.82
CA ASN A 143 17.30 -14.58 -2.04
C ASN A 143 16.27 -15.71 -1.97
N GLN A 144 15.11 -15.55 -2.63
CA GLN A 144 14.02 -16.53 -2.68
C GLN A 144 13.57 -17.03 -1.30
N THR A 145 13.61 -16.15 -0.30
CA THR A 145 13.38 -16.48 1.12
C THR A 145 11.90 -16.52 1.49
N ALA A 146 11.00 -16.14 0.57
CA ALA A 146 9.54 -16.11 0.77
C ALA A 146 8.91 -17.53 0.82
N LYS A 147 9.32 -18.34 1.79
CA LYS A 147 8.79 -19.68 2.07
C LYS A 147 8.26 -19.73 3.50
N GLY A 148 7.42 -20.72 3.80
CA GLY A 148 6.95 -20.98 5.17
C GLY A 148 6.43 -19.73 5.92
N PRO A 149 6.90 -19.48 7.15
CA PRO A 149 6.55 -18.30 7.94
C PRO A 149 6.93 -16.96 7.30
N GLN A 150 8.10 -16.86 6.65
CA GLN A 150 8.57 -15.63 6.00
C GLN A 150 7.61 -15.19 4.90
N ARG A 151 7.06 -16.15 4.13
CA ARG A 151 6.01 -15.90 3.14
C ARG A 151 4.78 -15.24 3.77
N ILE A 152 4.36 -15.73 4.94
CA ILE A 152 3.18 -15.22 5.65
C ILE A 152 3.44 -13.80 6.17
N VAL A 153 4.64 -13.53 6.70
CA VAL A 153 5.07 -12.19 7.11
C VAL A 153 5.07 -11.20 5.94
N SER A 154 5.62 -11.59 4.79
CA SER A 154 5.64 -10.74 3.60
C SER A 154 4.22 -10.48 3.06
N HIS A 155 3.35 -11.51 3.08
CA HIS A 155 1.93 -11.34 2.75
C HIS A 155 1.23 -10.38 3.72
N LEU A 156 1.34 -10.62 5.02
CA LEU A 156 0.68 -9.84 6.06
C LEU A 156 1.10 -8.38 6.02
N SER A 157 2.41 -8.13 5.99
CA SER A 157 2.97 -6.78 6.01
C SER A 157 2.52 -5.97 4.79
N ASN A 158 2.53 -6.56 3.60
CA ASN A 158 2.12 -5.88 2.38
C ASN A 158 0.61 -5.65 2.31
N MET A 159 -0.22 -6.63 2.71
CA MET A 159 -1.68 -6.46 2.74
C MET A 159 -2.12 -5.39 3.75
N LEU A 160 -1.54 -5.40 4.95
CA LEU A 160 -1.84 -4.38 5.97
C LEU A 160 -1.25 -3.02 5.60
N GLY A 161 -0.08 -2.96 4.94
CA GLY A 161 0.45 -1.73 4.36
C GLY A 161 -0.50 -1.10 3.33
N GLY A 162 -1.06 -1.90 2.42
CA GLY A 162 -2.07 -1.39 1.49
C GLY A 162 -3.38 -0.96 2.20
N THR A 163 -3.72 -1.63 3.30
CA THR A 163 -4.91 -1.27 4.12
C THR A 163 -4.69 0.07 4.81
N ILE A 164 -3.49 0.32 5.35
CA ILE A 164 -3.07 1.63 5.85
C ILE A 164 -3.25 2.68 4.74
N ALA A 165 -2.78 2.41 3.52
CA ALA A 165 -2.85 3.37 2.43
C ALA A 165 -4.29 3.77 2.07
N VAL A 166 -5.23 2.83 2.00
CA VAL A 166 -6.66 3.15 1.73
C VAL A 166 -7.31 3.87 2.91
N ILE A 167 -7.02 3.47 4.15
CA ILE A 167 -7.53 4.17 5.34
C ILE A 167 -7.01 5.61 5.34
N THR A 168 -5.72 5.82 5.08
CA THR A 168 -5.14 7.15 4.95
C THR A 168 -5.82 7.95 3.84
N ALA A 169 -5.99 7.37 2.65
CA ALA A 169 -6.64 8.05 1.52
C ALA A 169 -8.06 8.53 1.87
N VAL A 170 -8.86 7.70 2.56
CA VAL A 170 -10.21 8.10 3.01
C VAL A 170 -10.15 9.14 4.12
N LEU A 171 -9.21 9.02 5.05
CA LEU A 171 -9.08 9.95 6.16
C LEU A 171 -8.72 11.37 5.67
N VAL A 172 -7.71 11.49 4.81
CA VAL A 172 -7.14 12.78 4.39
C VAL A 172 -8.02 13.55 3.41
N VAL A 173 -8.97 12.89 2.74
CA VAL A 173 -9.95 13.57 1.88
C VAL A 173 -11.24 13.97 2.61
N ASN A 174 -11.48 13.44 3.81
CA ASN A 174 -12.68 13.72 4.60
C ASN A 174 -12.41 14.52 5.88
N VAL A 175 -11.15 14.63 6.32
CA VAL A 175 -10.77 15.37 7.52
C VAL A 175 -9.86 16.53 7.15
N ASP A 176 -10.36 17.74 7.35
CA ASP A 176 -9.63 18.99 7.11
C ASP A 176 -9.31 19.68 8.44
N ILE A 177 -8.34 19.12 9.16
CA ILE A 177 -7.86 19.66 10.44
C ILE A 177 -6.35 19.85 10.34
N GLN A 178 -5.87 21.02 10.77
CA GLN A 178 -4.45 21.32 10.79
C GLN A 178 -3.77 20.84 12.09
N PRO A 179 -2.54 20.31 12.01
CA PRO A 179 -1.77 20.14 10.79
C PRO A 179 -2.19 18.90 9.97
N SER A 180 -2.40 19.08 8.66
CA SER A 180 -2.89 18.02 7.76
C SER A 180 -2.02 16.76 7.76
N TRP A 181 -0.69 16.92 7.83
CA TRP A 181 0.27 15.82 7.81
C TRP A 181 0.04 14.80 8.93
N LEU A 182 -0.59 15.16 10.04
CA LEU A 182 -0.91 14.26 11.14
C LEU A 182 -1.82 13.11 10.66
N PHE A 183 -2.86 13.44 9.88
CA PHE A 183 -3.82 12.46 9.37
C PHE A 183 -3.22 11.55 8.29
N TRP A 184 -2.18 12.01 7.60
CA TRP A 184 -1.44 11.17 6.64
C TRP A 184 -0.66 10.04 7.33
N ILE A 185 -0.17 10.28 8.54
CA ILE A 185 0.74 9.37 9.26
C ILE A 185 0.00 8.55 10.32
N LEU A 186 -1.14 9.05 10.81
CA LEU A 186 -1.91 8.44 11.91
C LEU A 186 -2.21 6.94 11.68
N PRO A 187 -2.73 6.48 10.53
CA PRO A 187 -3.00 5.05 10.34
C PRO A 187 -1.73 4.18 10.39
N THR A 188 -0.62 4.70 9.87
CA THR A 188 0.69 4.04 9.95
C THR A 188 1.15 3.89 11.40
N LEU A 189 1.02 4.94 12.22
CA LEU A 189 1.41 4.90 13.65
C LEU A 189 0.59 3.89 14.46
N VAL A 190 -0.71 3.78 14.16
CA VAL A 190 -1.61 2.87 14.88
C VAL A 190 -1.44 1.42 14.43
N ILE A 191 -1.34 1.17 13.13
CA ILE A 191 -1.38 -0.20 12.58
C ILE A 191 0.01 -0.85 12.51
N THR A 192 1.09 -0.08 12.32
CA THR A 192 2.45 -0.65 12.20
C THR A 192 2.90 -1.44 13.44
N PRO A 193 2.64 -1.01 14.70
CA PRO A 193 2.94 -1.81 15.88
C PRO A 193 2.25 -3.18 15.87
N LEU A 194 1.00 -3.25 15.39
CA LEU A 194 0.27 -4.51 15.24
C LEU A 194 0.90 -5.41 14.18
N ILE A 195 1.37 -4.84 13.06
CA ILE A 195 2.12 -5.57 12.02
C ILE A 195 3.39 -6.17 12.64
N ILE A 196 4.17 -5.37 13.39
CA ILE A 196 5.41 -5.82 14.03
C ILE A 196 5.13 -6.97 15.01
N TRP A 197 4.12 -6.83 15.86
CA TRP A 197 3.74 -7.85 16.83
C TRP A 197 3.33 -9.17 16.16
N TRP A 198 2.48 -9.12 15.12
CA TRP A 198 2.09 -10.33 14.40
C TRP A 198 3.26 -10.95 13.64
N ASN A 199 4.14 -10.14 13.04
CA ASN A 199 5.33 -10.65 12.36
C ASN A 199 6.22 -11.42 13.33
N ALA A 200 6.48 -10.86 14.52
CA ALA A 200 7.23 -11.55 15.57
C ALA A 200 6.54 -12.84 16.03
N LYS A 201 5.20 -12.85 16.13
CA LYS A 201 4.44 -14.05 16.51
C LYS A 201 4.49 -15.15 15.45
N VAL A 202 4.52 -14.80 14.17
CA VAL A 202 4.55 -15.77 13.05
C VAL A 202 5.93 -16.37 12.85
N LEU A 203 7.00 -15.62 13.14
CA LEU A 203 8.39 -16.07 12.98
C LEU A 203 8.93 -16.89 14.16
N LYS A 204 8.23 -16.86 15.31
CA LYS A 204 8.47 -17.77 16.44
C LYS A 204 7.94 -19.15 16.12
#